data_AF-D6CKI8-F1
#
_entry.id   AF-D6CKI8-F1
#
_cell.length_a   1.000
_cell.length_b   1.000
_cell.length_c   1.000
_cell.angle_alpha   90.00
_cell.angle_beta   90.00
_cell.angle_gamma   90.00
#
_symmetry.space_group_name_H-M   'P 1'
#
loop_
_entity.id
_entity.type
_entity.pdbx_description
1 polymer ?
#
loop_
_entity_poly.entity_id
_entity_poly.type
_entity_poly.pdbx_seq_one_letter_code
_entity_poly.pdbx_strand_id
1 'polypeptide(L)'
;MSSSPAAQSNALQQAKTDAVLVVEVLSPSTAAFDRGAKFAHYRLLPSLTEYLIIDLETRTADHYRKAENNTWVLHPCSGNDIVELTSTGLKLPLDTVIFEDVDNADTDSADRGPALKETTSRPKFP
;
A
#
# COMPACT_ATOMS: atom_id res chain seq x y z
N MET A 1 -6.26 -3.59 27.84
CA MET A 1 -7.29 -4.22 26.97
C MET A 1 -6.60 -5.36 26.24
N SER A 2 -6.64 -6.58 26.80
CA SER A 2 -6.05 -7.76 26.13
C SER A 2 -7.07 -8.36 25.17
N SER A 3 -6.68 -8.47 23.91
CA SER A 3 -7.45 -9.13 22.86
C SER A 3 -7.68 -10.61 23.21
N SER A 4 -8.87 -11.13 22.86
CA SER A 4 -9.26 -12.53 23.12
C SER A 4 -8.37 -13.54 22.37
N PRO A 5 -8.04 -14.71 22.96
CA PRO A 5 -7.24 -15.76 22.32
C PRO A 5 -7.74 -16.20 20.94
N ALA A 6 -9.05 -16.13 20.70
CA ALA A 6 -9.65 -16.48 19.41
C ALA A 6 -9.30 -15.46 18.30
N ALA A 7 -9.14 -14.18 18.63
CA ALA A 7 -8.72 -13.14 17.67
C ALA A 7 -7.24 -13.30 17.29
N GLN A 8 -6.39 -13.72 18.24
CA GLN A 8 -4.99 -14.06 17.98
C GLN A 8 -4.85 -15.35 17.16
N SER A 9 -5.70 -16.36 17.41
CA SER A 9 -5.74 -17.61 16.65
C SER A 9 -6.12 -17.41 15.18
N ASN A 10 -7.08 -16.52 14.89
CA ASN A 10 -7.49 -16.23 13.51
C ASN A 10 -6.45 -15.38 12.76
N ALA A 11 -5.79 -14.44 13.44
CA ALA A 11 -4.75 -13.59 12.85
C ALA A 11 -3.52 -14.40 12.41
N LEU A 12 -3.13 -15.44 13.17
CA LEU A 12 -2.04 -16.34 12.79
C LEU A 12 -2.41 -17.23 11.60
N GLN A 13 -3.69 -17.61 11.47
CA GLN A 13 -4.16 -18.50 10.40
C GLN A 13 -4.27 -17.80 9.03
N GLN A 14 -4.32 -16.46 9.01
CA GLN A 14 -4.36 -15.65 7.79
C GLN A 14 -3.01 -15.02 7.41
N ALA A 15 -1.97 -15.19 8.23
CA ALA A 15 -0.66 -14.62 7.95
C ALA A 15 0.03 -15.38 6.80
N LYS A 16 0.18 -14.69 5.66
CA LYS A 16 0.86 -15.24 4.48
C LYS A 16 2.38 -15.15 4.65
N THR A 17 3.06 -16.28 4.73
CA THR A 17 4.49 -16.38 5.08
C THR A 17 5.40 -16.73 3.92
N ASP A 18 4.82 -17.06 2.76
CA ASP A 18 5.49 -17.52 1.54
C ASP A 18 5.51 -16.47 0.42
N ALA A 19 5.16 -15.21 0.74
CA ALA A 19 5.16 -14.12 -0.22
C ALA A 19 6.57 -13.88 -0.79
N VAL A 20 6.67 -13.74 -2.12
CA VAL A 20 7.89 -13.38 -2.84
C VAL A 20 7.97 -11.89 -3.18
N LEU A 21 6.79 -11.26 -3.29
CA LEU A 21 6.57 -9.84 -3.54
C LEU A 21 5.49 -9.33 -2.59
N VAL A 22 5.71 -8.16 -2.00
CA VAL A 22 4.68 -7.38 -1.30
C VAL A 22 4.65 -5.99 -1.92
N VAL A 23 3.44 -5.47 -2.17
CA VAL A 23 3.19 -4.14 -2.72
C VAL A 23 2.37 -3.36 -1.70
N GLU A 24 2.83 -2.19 -1.31
CA GLU A 24 2.17 -1.28 -0.38
C GLU A 24 1.81 0.01 -1.11
N VAL A 25 0.54 0.40 -1.07
CA VAL A 25 0.10 1.72 -1.53
C VAL A 25 -0.08 2.61 -0.31
N LEU A 26 0.70 3.67 -0.23
CA LEU A 26 0.69 4.54 0.94
C LEU A 26 -0.62 5.30 1.05
N SER A 27 -1.18 5.29 2.25
CA SER A 27 -2.20 6.25 2.65
C SER A 27 -1.57 7.34 3.51
N PRO A 28 -2.10 8.58 3.51
CA PRO A 28 -1.57 9.67 4.33
C PRO A 28 -1.48 9.31 5.82
N SER A 29 -2.35 8.43 6.32
CA SER A 29 -2.39 8.03 7.73
C SER A 29 -1.41 6.91 8.10
N THR A 30 -0.86 6.17 7.13
CA THR A 30 0.01 5.00 7.38
C THR A 30 1.41 5.09 6.75
N ALA A 31 1.68 6.12 5.95
CA ALA A 31 2.93 6.28 5.20
C ALA A 31 4.21 6.05 6.03
N ALA A 32 4.31 6.63 7.23
CA ALA A 32 5.47 6.47 8.11
C ALA A 32 5.63 5.03 8.64
N PHE A 33 4.51 4.34 8.89
CA PHE A 33 4.51 2.96 9.37
C PHE A 33 4.90 1.98 8.26
N ASP A 34 4.33 2.15 7.07
CA ASP A 34 4.57 1.28 5.91
C ASP A 34 6.03 1.38 5.41
N ARG A 35 6.62 2.58 5.46
CA ARG A 35 8.04 2.83 5.13
C ARG A 35 9.02 2.26 6.16
N GLY A 36 8.59 2.04 7.40
CA GLY A 36 9.46 1.68 8.52
C GLY A 36 9.17 0.31 9.12
N ALA A 37 8.21 0.27 10.04
CA ALA A 37 7.96 -0.89 10.90
C ALA A 37 7.43 -2.10 10.11
N LYS A 38 6.61 -1.86 9.09
CA LYS A 38 6.02 -2.93 8.28
C LYS A 38 7.07 -3.62 7.41
N PHE A 39 7.88 -2.84 6.69
CA PHE A 39 9.00 -3.36 5.93
C PHE A 39 10.01 -4.10 6.81
N ALA A 40 10.31 -3.57 8.00
CA ALA A 40 11.21 -4.23 8.96
C ALA A 40 10.71 -5.63 9.39
N HIS A 41 9.39 -5.83 9.45
CA HIS A 41 8.79 -7.12 9.75
C HIS A 41 8.81 -8.05 8.53
N TYR A 42 8.34 -7.58 7.37
CA TYR A 42 8.23 -8.42 6.18
C TYR A 42 9.56 -8.88 5.61
N ARG A 43 10.61 -8.06 5.72
CA ARG A 43 11.95 -8.45 5.23
C ARG A 43 12.56 -9.64 5.99
N LEU A 44 11.95 -10.07 7.11
CA LEU A 44 12.31 -11.29 7.83
C LEU A 44 11.76 -12.56 7.15
N LEU A 45 10.78 -12.43 6.26
CA LEU A 45 10.26 -13.57 5.49
C LEU A 45 11.37 -14.08 4.55
N PRO A 46 11.78 -15.36 4.64
CA PRO A 46 12.87 -15.88 3.82
C PRO A 46 12.56 -15.85 2.32
N SER A 47 11.29 -16.07 1.95
CA SER A 47 10.79 -16.09 0.58
C SER A 47 10.72 -14.71 -0.07
N LEU A 48 10.67 -13.63 0.71
CA LEU A 48 10.46 -12.29 0.18
C LEU A 48 11.72 -11.81 -0.54
N THR A 49 11.59 -11.53 -1.84
CA THR A 49 12.66 -11.05 -2.70
C THR A 49 12.45 -9.63 -3.18
N GLU A 50 11.20 -9.14 -3.18
CA GLU A 50 10.85 -7.81 -3.65
C GLU A 50 9.82 -7.15 -2.72
N TYR A 51 9.97 -5.84 -2.52
CA TYR A 51 9.04 -5.01 -1.75
C TYR A 51 8.86 -3.68 -2.48
N LEU A 52 7.64 -3.37 -2.89
CA LEU A 52 7.31 -2.16 -3.63
C LEU A 52 6.45 -1.24 -2.77
N ILE A 53 6.89 0.00 -2.57
CA ILE A 53 6.07 1.04 -1.94
C ILE A 53 5.64 2.02 -3.03
N ILE A 54 4.35 2.30 -3.13
CA ILE A 54 3.76 3.25 -4.08
C ILE A 54 3.25 4.45 -3.29
N ASP A 55 3.76 5.63 -3.62
CA ASP A 55 3.38 6.89 -2.99
C ASP A 55 2.49 7.69 -3.97
N LEU A 56 1.18 7.73 -3.67
CA LEU A 56 0.20 8.38 -4.52
C LEU A 56 0.33 9.91 -4.55
N GLU A 57 0.81 10.52 -3.45
CA GLU A 57 0.92 11.98 -3.33
C GLU A 57 2.06 12.50 -4.20
N THR A 58 3.19 11.80 -4.19
CA THR A 58 4.39 12.19 -4.97
C THR A 58 4.45 11.52 -6.35
N ARG A 59 3.57 10.56 -6.64
CA ARG A 59 3.60 9.71 -7.84
C ARG A 59 4.94 9.03 -8.05
N THR A 60 5.46 8.45 -6.98
CA THR A 60 6.73 7.71 -6.99
C THR A 60 6.53 6.28 -6.51
N ALA A 61 7.50 5.43 -6.82
CA ALA A 61 7.59 4.11 -6.22
C ALA A 61 9.00 3.82 -5.72
N ASP A 62 9.10 3.22 -4.54
CA ASP A 62 10.35 2.71 -3.99
C ASP A 62 10.36 1.18 -4.13
N HIS A 63 11.16 0.67 -5.07
CA HIS A 63 11.28 -0.77 -5.32
C HIS A 63 12.52 -1.32 -4.62
N TYR A 64 12.32 -2.03 -3.53
CA TYR A 64 13.38 -2.73 -2.81
C TYR A 64 13.54 -4.14 -3.35
N ARG A 65 14.77 -4.51 -3.73
CA ARG A 65 15.13 -5.86 -4.16
C ARG A 65 16.14 -6.49 -3.22
N LYS A 66 15.91 -7.74 -2.87
CA LYS A 66 16.84 -8.54 -2.07
C LYS A 66 17.95 -9.10 -2.96
N ALA A 67 19.18 -8.72 -2.68
CA ALA A 67 20.36 -9.25 -3.35
C ALA A 67 20.77 -10.62 -2.76
N GLU A 68 21.66 -11.34 -3.46
CA GLU A 68 22.13 -12.68 -3.08
C GLU A 68 22.77 -12.72 -1.67
N ASN A 69 23.38 -11.61 -1.25
CA ASN A 69 23.98 -11.45 0.08
C ASN A 69 22.96 -11.02 1.17
N ASN A 70 21.66 -11.16 0.91
CA ASN A 70 20.54 -10.74 1.77
C ASN A 70 20.47 -9.22 2.07
N THR A 71 21.17 -8.37 1.31
CA THR A 71 20.95 -6.92 1.41
C THR A 71 19.74 -6.49 0.59
N TRP A 72 19.09 -5.42 1.05
CA TRP A 72 17.99 -4.79 0.31
C TRP A 72 18.50 -3.55 -0.40
N VAL A 73 18.35 -3.52 -1.72
CA VAL A 73 18.76 -2.41 -2.57
C VAL A 73 17.52 -1.65 -3.01
N LEU A 74 17.51 -0.33 -2.79
CA LEU A 74 16.45 0.56 -3.22
C LEU A 74 16.68 0.98 -4.68
N HIS A 75 15.63 0.82 -5.48
CA HIS A 75 15.49 1.37 -6.82
C HIS A 75 14.32 2.36 -6.80
N PRO A 76 14.57 3.67 -6.68
CA PRO A 76 13.51 4.66 -6.74
C PRO A 76 13.05 4.80 -8.20
N CYS A 77 11.75 4.93 -8.39
CA CYS A 77 11.09 5.08 -9.70
C CYS A 77 10.18 6.31 -9.68
N SER A 78 10.21 7.09 -10.77
CA SER A 78 9.41 8.30 -10.93
C SER A 78 9.08 8.58 -12.40
N GLY A 79 7.99 9.33 -12.67
CA GLY A 79 7.61 9.72 -14.02
C GLY A 79 7.47 8.51 -14.97
N ASN A 80 8.26 8.49 -16.05
CA ASN A 80 8.18 7.48 -17.11
C ASN A 80 9.03 6.23 -16.84
N ASP A 81 9.54 6.05 -15.63
CA ASP A 81 10.29 4.86 -15.25
C ASP A 81 9.43 3.59 -15.37
N ILE A 82 10.08 2.44 -15.49
CA ILE A 82 9.43 1.13 -15.54
C ILE A 82 9.84 0.36 -14.28
N VAL A 83 8.85 -0.08 -13.50
CA VAL A 83 9.04 -1.00 -12.38
C VAL A 83 9.14 -2.43 -12.93
N GLU A 84 10.33 -3.00 -12.91
CA GLU A 84 10.56 -4.38 -13.34
C GLU A 84 10.47 -5.36 -12.16
N LEU A 85 9.32 -6.00 -12.00
CA LEU A 85 9.05 -6.98 -10.94
C LEU A 85 9.59 -8.34 -11.36
N THR A 86 10.79 -8.67 -10.91
CA THR A 86 11.53 -9.85 -11.39
C THR A 86 10.90 -11.16 -10.93
N SER A 87 10.29 -11.18 -9.74
CA SER A 87 9.60 -12.35 -9.18
C SER A 87 8.35 -12.77 -9.96
N THR A 88 7.76 -11.85 -10.73
CA THR A 88 6.56 -12.09 -11.55
C THR A 88 6.83 -11.99 -13.05
N GLY A 89 7.99 -11.46 -13.46
CA GLY A 89 8.33 -11.20 -14.86
C GLY A 89 7.60 -9.99 -15.46
N LEU A 90 6.95 -9.16 -14.64
CA LEU A 90 6.20 -7.99 -15.10
C LEU A 90 7.08 -6.77 -15.24
N LYS A 91 6.77 -5.94 -16.24
CA LYS A 91 7.35 -4.62 -16.45
C LYS A 91 6.22 -3.61 -16.49
N LEU A 92 6.17 -2.74 -15.49
CA LEU A 92 5.06 -1.82 -15.28
C LEU A 92 5.55 -0.38 -15.48
N PRO A 93 5.24 0.26 -16.61
CA PRO A 93 5.41 1.71 -16.74
C PRO A 93 4.69 2.42 -15.61
N LEU A 94 5.42 3.28 -14.90
CA LEU A 94 4.92 3.87 -13.66
C LEU A 94 3.74 4.81 -13.94
N ASP A 95 3.90 5.76 -14.85
CA ASP A 95 2.85 6.73 -15.20
C ASP A 95 1.62 6.08 -15.86
N THR A 96 1.82 5.26 -16.89
CA THR A 96 0.70 4.78 -17.74
C THR A 96 0.07 3.47 -17.29
N VAL A 97 0.60 2.79 -16.26
CA VAL A 97 0.03 1.53 -15.74
C VAL A 97 -0.18 1.59 -14.24
N ILE A 98 0.82 2.02 -13.45
CA ILE A 98 0.65 2.07 -11.99
C ILE A 98 -0.25 3.25 -11.56
N PHE A 99 -0.19 4.38 -12.26
CA PHE A 99 -0.93 5.60 -11.93
C PHE A 99 -2.09 5.94 -12.89
N GLU A 100 -2.50 5.01 -13.78
CA GLU A 100 -3.44 5.31 -14.87
C GLU A 100 -4.80 5.90 -14.42
N ASP A 101 -5.27 5.55 -13.22
CA ASP A 101 -6.60 5.92 -12.71
C ASP A 101 -6.60 6.85 -11.50
N VAL A 102 -5.44 7.36 -11.07
CA VAL A 102 -5.35 8.16 -9.84
C VAL A 102 -6.01 9.54 -9.99
N ASP A 103 -6.12 10.05 -11.22
CA ASP A 103 -6.75 11.34 -11.53
C ASP A 103 -8.18 11.24 -12.09
N ASN A 104 -8.67 10.02 -12.37
CA ASN A 104 -9.95 9.81 -13.05
C ASN A 104 -11.16 9.76 -12.09
N ALA A 105 -10.92 9.81 -10.77
CA ALA A 105 -11.94 9.59 -9.75
C ALA A 105 -13.00 10.69 -9.61
N ASP A 106 -12.82 11.87 -10.23
CA ASP A 106 -13.78 12.98 -10.13
C ASP A 106 -14.90 12.96 -11.18
N THR A 107 -14.83 12.10 -12.20
CA THR A 107 -15.80 12.12 -13.32
C THR A 107 -17.10 11.35 -13.03
N ASP A 108 -17.14 10.51 -11.99
CA ASP A 108 -18.31 9.65 -11.70
C ASP A 108 -19.23 10.21 -10.58
N SER A 109 -19.01 11.46 -10.15
CA SER A 109 -19.80 12.11 -9.11
C SER A 109 -21.12 12.74 -9.61
N ALA A 110 -21.37 12.74 -10.92
CA ALA A 110 -22.55 13.39 -11.53
C ALA A 110 -23.85 12.56 -11.49
N ASP A 111 -23.81 11.28 -11.09
CA ASP A 111 -25.00 10.41 -11.04
C ASP A 111 -25.62 10.26 -9.63
N ARG A 112 -25.06 10.90 -8.60
CA ARG A 112 -25.74 10.96 -7.30
C ARG A 112 -26.78 12.08 -7.30
N GLY A 113 -28.05 11.68 -7.44
CA GLY A 113 -29.22 12.52 -7.18
C GLY A 113 -29.12 13.26 -5.82
N PRO A 114 -29.91 14.33 -5.62
CA PRO A 114 -29.63 15.34 -4.61
C PRO A 114 -29.56 14.75 -3.20
N ALA A 115 -28.43 14.97 -2.53
CA ALA A 115 -28.26 14.64 -1.12
C ALA A 115 -29.24 15.47 -0.26
N LEU A 116 -30.08 14.78 0.52
CA LEU A 116 -30.92 15.38 1.54
C LEU A 116 -30.03 16.10 2.56
N LYS A 117 -30.29 17.39 2.80
CA LYS A 117 -29.60 18.18 3.82
C LYS A 117 -30.03 17.70 5.21
N GLU A 118 -29.19 16.94 5.90
CA GLU A 118 -29.39 16.69 7.33
C GLU A 118 -29.05 17.96 8.13
N THR A 119 -30.06 18.61 8.67
CA THR A 119 -29.93 19.73 9.60
C THR A 119 -29.73 19.19 11.02
N THR A 120 -28.48 19.00 11.44
CA THR A 120 -28.22 18.64 12.85
C THR A 120 -28.08 19.91 13.68
N SER A 121 -29.18 20.30 14.30
CA SER A 121 -29.21 21.22 15.44
C SER A 121 -28.58 20.52 16.65
N ARG A 122 -27.48 21.07 17.20
CA ARG A 122 -26.85 20.55 18.42
C ARG A 122 -27.75 20.79 19.64
N PRO A 123 -28.00 19.79 20.50
CA PRO A 123 -28.62 20.03 21.79
C PRO A 123 -27.60 20.67 22.76
N LYS A 124 -28.05 21.70 23.49
CA LYS A 124 -27.33 22.30 24.61
C LYS A 124 -27.83 21.65 25.89
N PHE A 125 -26.95 20.97 26.62
CA PHE A 125 -27.25 20.42 27.94
C PHE A 125 -26.79 21.38 29.05
N PRO A 126 -27.45 21.37 30.22
CA PRO A 126 -27.29 22.34 31.30
C PRO A 126 -25.94 22.25 32.03
#